data_AF-A0A951KXF1-F1
#
_entry.id   AF-A0A951KXF1-F1
#
_cell.length_a   1.000
_cell.length_b   1.000
_cell.length_c   1.000
_cell.angle_alpha   90.00
_cell.angle_beta   90.00
_cell.angle_gamma   90.00
#
_symmetry.space_group_name_H-M   'P 1'
#
loop_
_entity.id
_entity.type
_entity.pdbx_description
1 polymer ?
#
loop_
_entity_poly.entity_id
_entity_poly.type
_entity_poly.pdbx_seq_one_letter_code
_entity_poly.pdbx_strand_id
1 'polypeptide(L)' 'MFSAQGLKDMQATLAVDGYALDAREEGERVVVTIDATPDACEDCLAPPEVMRAILGKTLAVPAEAIDLHYPE' A
#
# COMPACT_ATOMS: atom_id res chain seq x y z
N MET A 1 14.62 -1.64 4.48
CA MET A 1 14.60 -0.29 3.90
C MET A 1 13.85 -0.31 2.58
N PHE A 2 12.58 0.10 2.60
CA PHE A 2 11.77 0.29 1.41
C PHE A 2 12.04 1.63 0.71
N SER A 3 11.63 1.74 -0.55
CA SER A 3 11.75 2.98 -1.33
C SER A 3 10.76 4.05 -0.87
N ALA A 4 11.25 5.12 -0.25
CA ALA A 4 10.44 6.27 0.14
C ALA A 4 9.80 7.00 -1.07
N GLN A 5 10.45 6.96 -2.23
CA GLN A 5 9.87 7.51 -3.46
C GLN A 5 8.74 6.61 -3.97
N GLY A 6 8.95 5.30 -3.99
CA GLY A 6 7.91 4.35 -4.39
C GLY A 6 6.65 4.43 -3.50
N LEU A 7 6.86 4.67 -2.21
CA LEU A 7 5.76 4.92 -1.28
C LEU A 7 4.93 6.15 -1.70
N LYS A 8 5.60 7.28 -1.99
CA LYS A 8 4.92 8.50 -2.42
C LYS A 8 4.17 8.32 -3.73
N ASP A 9 4.74 7.58 -4.68
CA ASP A 9 4.10 7.32 -5.97
C ASP A 9 2.82 6.47 -5.80
N MET A 10 2.83 5.50 -4.88
CA MET A 10 1.63 4.73 -4.52
C MET A 10 0.61 5.55 -3.74
N GLN A 11 1.03 6.37 -2.78
CA GLN A 11 0.14 7.29 -2.07
C GLN A 11 -0.56 8.23 -3.04
N ALA A 12 0.16 8.79 -4.02
CA ALA A 12 -0.43 9.66 -5.02
C ALA A 12 -1.44 8.91 -5.92
N THR A 13 -1.13 7.67 -6.29
CA THR A 13 -2.02 6.84 -7.11
C THR A 13 -3.30 6.51 -6.37
N LEU A 14 -3.18 6.00 -5.14
CA LEU A 14 -4.33 5.59 -4.33
C LEU A 14 -5.17 6.77 -3.85
N ALA A 15 -4.54 7.94 -3.62
CA ALA A 15 -5.27 9.16 -3.30
C ALA A 15 -6.22 9.61 -4.42
N VAL A 16 -5.95 9.26 -5.68
CA VAL A 16 -6.89 9.52 -6.81
C VAL A 16 -8.17 8.72 -6.64
N ASP A 17 -8.06 7.49 -6.14
CA ASP A 17 -9.18 6.58 -5.91
C ASP A 17 -9.83 6.78 -4.52
N GLY A 18 -9.38 7.78 -3.76
CA GLY A 18 -9.88 8.10 -2.42
C GLY A 18 -9.29 7.22 -1.30
N TYR A 19 -8.13 6.62 -1.52
CA TYR A 19 -7.45 5.78 -0.53
C TYR A 19 -6.20 6.46 0.03
N ALA A 20 -6.02 6.37 1.34
CA ALA A 20 -4.78 6.75 2.00
C ALA A 20 -3.92 5.49 2.20
N LEU A 21 -2.61 5.62 2.01
CA LEU A 21 -1.67 4.53 2.24
C LEU A 21 -0.57 4.99 3.19
N ASP A 22 -0.33 4.19 4.22
CA ASP A 22 0.79 4.33 5.14
C ASP A 22 1.69 3.09 5.06
N ALA A 23 3.00 3.28 5.19
CA ALA A 23 3.94 2.16 5.25
C ALA A 23 4.98 2.41 6.32
N ARG A 24 5.19 1.42 7.18
CA ARG A 24 6.16 1.45 8.27
C ARG A 24 7.06 0.22 8.24
N GLU A 25 8.32 0.40 8.63
CA GLU A 25 9.27 -0.70 8.76
C GLU A 25 9.14 -1.34 10.14
N GLU A 26 8.92 -2.65 10.17
CA GLU A 26 8.86 -3.45 11.39
C GLU A 26 9.93 -4.54 11.30
N GLY A 27 11.16 -4.18 11.65
CA GLY A 27 12.32 -5.08 11.58
C GLY A 27 12.67 -5.48 10.15
N GLU A 28 12.46 -6.75 9.81
CA GLU A 28 12.69 -7.31 8.47
C GLU A 28 11.45 -7.22 7.56
N ARG A 29 10.32 -6.70 8.08
CA ARG A 29 9.06 -6.59 7.37
C ARG A 29 8.63 -5.15 7.15
N VAL A 30 7.74 -4.96 6.20
CA VAL A 30 7.10 -3.67 5.91
C VAL A 30 5.61 -3.84 6.15
N VAL A 31 5.09 -3.13 7.14
CA VAL A 31 3.65 -3.09 7.40
C VAL A 31 3.06 -1.95 6.57
N VAL A 32 2.14 -2.28 5.68
CA VAL A 32 1.43 -1.32 4.83
C VAL A 32 -0.03 -1.29 5.27
N THR A 33 -0.54 -0.10 5.54
CA THR A 33 -1.95 0.11 5.90
C THR A 33 -2.61 0.92 4.80
N ILE A 34 -3.76 0.47 4.31
CA ILE A 34 -4.55 1.19 3.31
C ILE A 34 -5.89 1.54 3.93
N ASP A 35 -6.12 2.83 4.14
CA ASP A 35 -7.34 3.38 4.71
C ASP A 35 -8.25 3.90 3.59
N ALA A 36 -9.52 3.48 3.62
CA ALA A 36 -10.55 4.06 2.77
C ALA A 36 -10.96 5.43 3.34
N THR A 37 -10.79 6.50 2.58
CA THR A 37 -11.35 7.81 2.95
C THR A 37 -12.84 7.87 2.57
N PRO A 38 -13.60 8.90 2.99
CA PRO A 38 -15.01 9.03 2.62
C PRO A 38 -15.28 9.11 1.10
N ASP A 39 -14.26 9.47 0.33
CA ASP A 39 -14.29 9.51 -1.14
C ASP A 39 -13.77 8.21 -1.78
N ALA A 40 -13.41 7.20 -0.97
CA ALA A 40 -12.90 5.93 -1.46
C ALA A 40 -13.94 5.20 -2.31
N CYS A 41 -13.55 4.86 -3.52
CA CYS A 41 -14.36 4.01 -4.39
C CYS A 41 -14.12 2.54 -4.01
N GLU A 42 -15.05 1.93 -3.24
CA GLU A 42 -14.97 0.54 -2.77
C GLU A 42 -14.76 -0.49 -3.91
N ASP A 43 -15.29 -0.21 -5.10
CA ASP A 43 -15.17 -1.07 -6.29
C ASP A 43 -13.91 -0.78 -7.15
N CYS A 44 -13.25 0.36 -6.95
CA CYS A 44 -12.09 0.75 -7.74
C CYS A 44 -10.78 0.17 -7.20
N LEU A 45 -10.81 -0.38 -5.97
CA LEU A 45 -9.62 -0.91 -5.32
C LEU A 45 -9.26 -2.28 -5.88
N ALA A 46 -8.01 -2.42 -6.31
CA ALA A 46 -7.49 -3.71 -6.71
C ALA A 46 -7.51 -4.70 -5.53
N PRO A 47 -7.68 -6.01 -5.79
CA PRO A 47 -7.63 -7.04 -4.75
C PRO A 47 -6.32 -6.99 -3.94
N PRO A 48 -6.35 -7.37 -2.65
CA PRO A 48 -5.19 -7.33 -1.75
C PRO A 48 -3.93 -8.00 -2.30
N GLU A 49 -4.11 -9.14 -2.98
CA GLU A 49 -3.04 -9.92 -3.61
C GLU A 49 -2.37 -9.18 -4.78
N VAL A 50 -3.14 -8.41 -5.56
CA VAL A 50 -2.63 -7.57 -6.65
C VAL A 50 -1.90 -6.36 -6.06
N MET A 51 -2.52 -5.67 -5.09
CA MET A 51 -1.93 -4.56 -4.35
C MET A 51 -0.57 -4.92 -3.75
N ARG A 52 -0.49 -6.06 -3.04
CA ARG A 52 0.74 -6.56 -2.43
C ARG A 52 1.84 -6.81 -3.46
N ALA A 53 1.50 -7.33 -4.63
CA ALA A 53 2.46 -7.55 -5.72
C ALA A 53 2.97 -6.23 -6.33
N ILE A 54 2.09 -5.24 -6.51
CA ILE A 54 2.46 -3.90 -6.99
C ILE A 54 3.36 -3.20 -5.96
N LEU A 55 2.95 -3.21 -4.70
CA LEU A 55 3.71 -2.63 -3.59
C LEU A 55 5.10 -3.25 -3.48
N GLY A 56 5.24 -4.57 -3.62
CA GLY A 56 6.56 -5.21 -3.61
C GLY A 56 7.49 -4.67 -4.70
N LYS A 57 6.97 -4.46 -5.92
CA LYS A 57 7.74 -3.87 -7.02
C LYS A 57 8.08 -2.41 -6.77
N THR A 58 7.10 -1.61 -6.35
CA THR A 58 7.25 -0.16 -6.22
C THR A 58 8.09 0.23 -5.00
N LEU A 59 7.88 -0.45 -3.87
CA LEU A 59 8.64 -0.26 -2.64
C LEU A 59 10.01 -0.96 -2.68
N ALA A 60 10.30 -1.72 -3.73
CA ALA A 60 11.52 -2.51 -3.92
C ALA A 60 11.79 -3.50 -2.77
N VAL A 61 10.73 -4.16 -2.28
CA VAL A 61 10.79 -5.16 -1.21
C VAL A 61 10.09 -6.45 -1.62
N PRO A 62 10.46 -7.61 -1.06
CA PRO A 62 9.75 -8.85 -1.35
C PRO A 62 8.27 -8.74 -0.95
N ALA A 63 7.36 -9.20 -1.82
CA ALA A 63 5.93 -9.20 -1.51
C ALA A 63 5.62 -10.00 -0.23
N GLU A 64 6.34 -11.10 0.01
CA GLU A 64 6.27 -11.91 1.23
C GLU A 64 6.67 -11.16 2.50
N ALA A 65 7.50 -10.10 2.40
CA ALA A 65 7.88 -9.24 3.51
C ALA A 65 6.89 -8.08 3.77
N ILE A 66 5.88 -7.91 2.90
CA ILE A 66 4.82 -6.92 3.07
C ILE A 66 3.67 -7.53 3.85
N ASP A 67 3.36 -6.96 5.02
CA ASP A 67 2.14 -7.22 5.79
C ASP A 67 1.12 -6.11 5.46
N LEU A 68 0.12 -6.45 4.65
CA LEU A 68 -0.89 -5.51 4.16
C LEU A 68 -2.14 -5.56 5.05
N HIS A 69 -2.53 -4.40 5.59
CA HIS A 69 -3.68 -4.23 6.46
C HIS A 69 -4.70 -3.27 5.84
N TYR A 70 -5.97 -3.67 5.91
CA TYR A 70 -7.12 -2.82 5.64
C TYR A 70 -7.87 -2.68 6.96
N PRO A 71 -7.90 -1.49 7.59
CA PRO A 71 -8.74 -1.28 8.75
C PRO A 71 -10.22 -1.42 8.35
N GLU A 72 -10.99 -2.07 9.23
CA GLU A 72 -12.43 -2.32 9.09
C GLU A 72 -13.30 -1.07 9.31
#